data_AF-A0A962NBW8-F1
#
_entry.id   AF-A0A962NBW8-F1
#
_cell.length_a   1.000
_cell.length_b   1.000
_cell.length_c   1.000
_cell.angle_alpha   90.00
_cell.angle_beta   90.00
_cell.angle_gamma   90.00
#
_symmetry.space_group_name_H-M   'P 1'
#
loop_
_entity.id
_entity.type
_entity.pdbx_description
1 polymer ?
#
loop_
_entity_poly.entity_id
_entity_poly.type
_entity_poly.pdbx_seq_one_letter_code
_entity_poly.pdbx_strand_id
1 'polypeptide(L)'
;MHSNQRLLAGVLAGALIGVTTSISLNVFAFKQEVDGLPLEQLQKFTEVYTRVKQDYVESPDSKEMMTNAIRGMLNGLDPHSDYLDEEAFRELQVGTSGEFGGLGIEVGMEDGFVKVISPIDDTPAQRAGLQAGDLIIRLDDKPVKGMTLNDAVKVMRGKPKTSI
;
A
#
# COMPACT_ATOMS: atom_id res chain seq x y z
N MET A 1 13.94 46.19 -56.44
CA MET A 1 14.21 44.89 -55.79
C MET A 1 14.33 44.94 -54.25
N HIS A 2 14.22 46.11 -53.58
CA HIS A 2 14.44 46.21 -52.12
C HIS A 2 13.18 46.09 -51.22
N SER A 3 11.97 46.16 -51.79
CA SER A 3 10.72 46.12 -50.99
C SER A 3 10.45 44.74 -50.38
N ASN A 4 10.65 43.67 -51.15
CA ASN A 4 10.33 42.31 -50.69
C ASN A 4 11.31 41.78 -49.62
N GLN A 5 12.56 42.27 -49.60
CA GLN A 5 13.53 41.90 -48.57
C GLN A 5 13.19 42.50 -47.19
N ARG A 6 12.58 43.69 -47.15
CA ARG A 6 12.14 44.33 -45.91
C ARG A 6 10.91 43.63 -45.30
N LEU A 7 9.98 43.20 -46.15
CA LEU A 7 8.81 42.40 -45.75
C LEU A 7 9.23 41.02 -45.22
N LEU A 8 10.15 40.33 -45.91
CA LEU A 8 10.66 39.03 -45.48
C LEU A 8 11.39 39.12 -44.12
N ALA A 9 12.18 40.18 -43.91
CA ALA A 9 12.87 40.41 -42.64
C ALA A 9 11.91 40.65 -41.47
N GLY A 10 10.80 41.38 -41.70
CA GLY A 10 9.78 41.62 -40.67
C GLY A 10 9.05 40.35 -40.23
N VAL A 11 8.70 39.47 -41.19
CA VAL A 11 8.04 38.19 -40.90
C VAL A 11 8.96 37.25 -40.12
N LEU A 12 10.25 37.18 -40.48
CA LEU A 12 11.23 36.37 -39.76
C LEU A 12 11.45 36.87 -38.32
N ALA A 13 11.54 38.18 -38.10
CA ALA A 13 11.68 38.75 -36.77
C ALA A 13 10.44 38.47 -35.89
N GLY A 14 9.23 38.62 -36.45
CA GLY A 14 7.98 38.31 -35.74
C GLY A 14 7.85 36.83 -35.38
N ALA A 15 8.23 35.92 -36.28
CA ALA A 15 8.26 34.48 -36.00
C ALA A 15 9.23 34.13 -34.86
N LEU A 16 10.41 34.75 -34.85
CA LEU A 16 11.42 34.53 -33.80
C LEU A 16 10.93 35.00 -32.42
N ILE A 17 10.28 36.17 -32.36
CA ILE A 17 9.68 36.70 -31.13
C ILE A 17 8.50 35.82 -30.67
N GLY A 18 7.66 35.36 -31.60
CA GLY A 18 6.53 34.48 -31.30
C GLY A 18 6.97 33.13 -30.73
N VAL A 19 8.01 32.52 -31.31
CA VAL A 19 8.58 31.25 -30.84
C VAL A 19 9.24 31.42 -29.48
N THR A 20 10.06 32.46 -29.29
CA THR A 20 10.72 32.71 -28.00
C THR A 20 9.71 32.99 -26.88
N THR A 21 8.69 33.81 -27.15
CA THR A 21 7.64 34.12 -26.17
C THR A 21 6.81 32.88 -25.83
N SER A 22 6.46 32.05 -26.83
CA SER A 22 5.69 30.82 -26.60
C SER A 22 6.47 29.80 -25.77
N ILE A 23 7.77 29.67 -26.00
CA ILE A 23 8.64 28.80 -25.20
C ILE A 23 8.77 29.35 -23.78
N SER A 24 9.00 30.66 -23.61
CA SER A 24 9.12 31.28 -22.29
C SER A 24 7.86 31.12 -21.45
N LEU A 25 6.66 31.34 -22.02
CA LEU A 25 5.40 31.17 -21.28
C LEU A 25 5.18 29.72 -20.83
N ASN A 26 5.54 28.73 -21.65
CA ASN A 26 5.47 27.33 -21.25
C ASN A 26 6.46 27.01 -20.12
N VAL A 27 7.69 27.53 -20.15
CA VAL A 27 8.69 27.31 -19.09
C VAL A 27 8.24 27.86 -17.75
N PHE A 28 7.56 29.01 -17.71
CA PHE A 28 7.03 29.58 -16.47
C PHE A 28 5.79 28.82 -15.94
N ALA A 29 4.94 28.29 -16.83
CA ALA A 29 3.73 27.55 -16.43
C ALA A 29 4.03 26.18 -15.80
N PHE A 30 5.17 25.56 -16.12
CA PHE A 30 5.61 24.29 -15.51
C PHE A 30 6.35 24.45 -14.18
N LYS A 31 6.64 25.67 -13.72
CA LYS A 31 7.21 25.90 -12.38
C LYS A 31 6.09 25.91 -11.34
N GLN A 32 5.48 24.76 -11.15
CA GLN A 32 4.67 24.52 -9.96
C GLN A 32 5.63 24.52 -8.77
N GLU A 33 5.55 25.55 -7.91
CA GLU A 33 6.25 25.59 -6.62
C GLU A 33 5.74 24.44 -5.76
N VAL A 34 6.34 23.26 -5.91
CA VAL A 34 6.40 22.32 -4.81
C VAL A 34 7.37 22.98 -3.84
N ASP A 35 6.88 23.37 -2.67
CA ASP A 35 7.73 23.83 -1.58
C ASP A 35 8.95 22.91 -1.50
N GLY A 36 10.15 23.48 -1.55
CA GLY A 36 11.38 22.70 -1.51
C GLY A 36 11.40 21.79 -0.28
N LEU A 37 12.20 20.72 -0.33
CA LEU A 37 12.32 19.81 0.82
C LEU A 37 12.59 20.62 2.11
N PRO A 38 11.82 20.42 3.19
CA PRO A 38 11.94 21.19 4.42
C PRO A 38 13.18 20.73 5.19
N LEU A 39 14.36 21.18 4.76
CA LEU A 39 15.65 20.65 5.22
C LEU A 39 15.85 20.81 6.73
N GLU A 40 15.40 21.92 7.32
CA GLU A 40 15.51 22.15 8.77
C GLU A 40 14.66 21.14 9.55
N GLN A 41 13.43 20.88 9.09
CA GLN A 41 12.50 19.95 9.71
C GLN A 41 13.00 18.51 9.56
N LEU A 42 13.57 18.16 8.39
CA LEU A 42 14.18 16.86 8.17
C LEU A 42 15.40 16.63 9.07
N GLN A 43 16.21 17.66 9.30
CA GLN A 43 17.34 17.59 10.24
C GLN A 43 16.84 17.35 11.68
N LYS A 44 15.82 18.10 12.14
CA LYS A 44 15.21 17.90 13.45
C LYS A 44 14.62 16.50 13.60
N PHE A 45 13.90 16.02 12.59
CA PHE A 45 13.36 14.67 12.57
C PHE A 45 14.48 13.62 12.70
N THR A 46 15.57 13.78 11.94
CA THR A 46 16.71 12.86 11.98
C THR A 46 17.40 12.89 13.35
N GLU A 47 17.56 14.06 13.97
CA GLU A 47 18.12 14.17 15.33
C GLU A 47 17.28 13.40 16.35
N VAL A 48 15.96 13.60 16.33
CA VAL A 48 15.04 12.91 17.25
C VAL A 48 15.08 11.41 17.01
N TYR A 49 15.02 10.97 15.75
CA TYR A 49 15.10 9.56 15.36
C TYR A 49 16.39 8.92 15.89
N THR A 50 17.54 9.57 15.70
CA THR A 50 18.84 9.07 16.17
C THR A 50 18.89 9.02 17.69
N ARG A 51 18.39 10.04 18.40
CA ARG A 51 18.35 10.07 19.86
C ARG A 51 17.52 8.91 20.41
N VAL A 52 16.33 8.66 19.87
CA VAL A 52 15.50 7.52 20.30
C VAL A 52 16.22 6.19 20.05
N LYS A 53 16.87 6.02 18.90
CA LYS A 53 17.55 4.76 18.58
C LYS A 53 18.77 4.47 19.48
N GLN A 54 19.45 5.52 19.95
CA GLN A 54 20.68 5.40 20.76
C GLN A 54 20.40 5.34 22.26
N ASP A 55 19.44 6.12 22.75
CA ASP A 55 19.23 6.34 24.19
C ASP A 55 18.08 5.49 24.76
N TYR A 56 17.29 4.82 23.91
CA TYR A 56 16.21 3.95 24.38
C TYR A 56 16.74 2.63 24.94
N VAL A 57 16.01 2.09 25.94
CA VAL A 57 16.42 0.92 26.74
C VAL A 57 16.67 -0.32 25.88
N GLU A 58 15.88 -0.49 24.82
CA GLU A 58 16.02 -1.54 23.82
C GLU A 58 16.20 -0.90 22.46
N SER A 59 17.12 -1.39 21.62
CA SER A 59 17.32 -0.78 20.31
C SER A 59 16.13 -1.10 19.39
N PRO A 60 15.31 -0.10 19.01
CA PRO A 60 14.12 -0.34 18.21
C PRO A 60 14.49 -0.63 16.74
N ASP A 61 13.66 -1.43 16.07
CA ASP A 61 13.84 -1.74 14.66
C ASP A 61 13.60 -0.50 13.79
N SER A 62 14.49 -0.27 12.83
CA SER A 62 14.45 0.94 11.99
C SER A 62 13.28 0.96 11.02
N LYS A 63 12.86 -0.21 10.51
CA LYS A 63 11.71 -0.31 9.60
C LYS A 63 10.42 -0.04 10.38
N GLU A 64 10.31 -0.58 11.59
CA GLU A 64 9.18 -0.33 12.48
C GLU A 64 9.08 1.15 12.87
N MET A 65 10.17 1.77 13.31
CA MET A 65 10.19 3.21 13.66
C MET A 65 9.76 4.09 12.49
N MET A 66 10.26 3.83 11.28
CA MET A 66 9.89 4.61 10.09
C MET A 66 8.41 4.42 9.74
N THR A 67 7.92 3.18 9.82
CA THR A 67 6.50 2.86 9.59
C THR A 67 5.60 3.61 10.59
N ASN A 68 5.99 3.63 11.86
CA ASN A 68 5.26 4.35 12.91
C ASN A 68 5.31 5.87 12.70
N ALA A 69 6.43 6.42 12.23
CA ALA A 69 6.53 7.84 11.89
C ALA A 69 5.58 8.21 10.74
N ILE A 70 5.51 7.40 9.69
CA ILE A 70 4.57 7.61 8.56
C ILE A 70 3.12 7.53 9.04
N ARG A 71 2.76 6.50 9.82
CA ARG A 71 1.43 6.37 10.43
C ARG A 71 1.08 7.59 11.30
N GLY A 72 2.02 8.07 12.10
CA GLY A 72 1.85 9.28 12.91
C GLY A 72 1.57 10.54 12.09
N MET A 73 2.23 10.70 10.94
CA MET A 73 1.97 11.82 10.03
C MET A 73 0.55 11.75 9.43
N LEU A 74 0.10 10.57 9.02
CA LEU A 74 -1.22 10.37 8.42
C LEU A 74 -2.36 10.53 9.43
N ASN A 75 -2.19 10.01 10.65
CA ASN A 75 -3.14 10.21 11.75
C ASN A 75 -3.31 11.71 12.08
N GLY A 76 -2.26 12.51 11.90
CA GLY A 76 -2.30 13.95 12.08
C GLY A 76 -2.96 14.72 10.93
N LEU A 77 -3.12 14.09 9.76
CA LEU A 77 -3.75 14.69 8.59
C LEU A 77 -5.28 14.60 8.68
N ASP A 78 -5.82 13.39 8.81
CA ASP A 78 -7.24 13.15 9.00
C ASP A 78 -7.54 11.73 9.56
N PRO A 79 -8.75 11.45 10.08
CA PRO A 79 -9.10 10.15 10.69
C PRO A 79 -9.26 8.97 9.71
N HIS A 80 -9.22 9.21 8.40
CA HIS A 80 -9.42 8.21 7.34
C HIS A 80 -8.15 7.97 6.51
N SER A 81 -7.09 8.75 6.74
CA SER A 81 -5.77 8.56 6.15
C SER A 81 -4.99 7.50 6.92
N ASP A 82 -4.56 6.43 6.24
CA ASP A 82 -3.77 5.35 6.84
C ASP A 82 -2.65 4.88 5.90
N TYR A 83 -1.58 4.33 6.49
CA TYR A 83 -0.44 3.77 5.77
C TYR A 83 -0.51 2.24 5.77
N LEU A 84 -0.65 1.69 4.58
CA LEU A 84 -0.64 0.24 4.36
C LEU A 84 0.78 -0.22 4.08
N ASP A 85 1.30 -1.08 4.94
CA ASP A 85 2.48 -1.87 4.63
C ASP A 85 2.14 -2.96 3.58
N GLU A 86 3.16 -3.68 3.12
CA GLU A 86 3.00 -4.68 2.04
C GLU A 86 1.96 -5.75 2.37
N GLU A 87 1.89 -6.18 3.64
CA GLU A 87 0.94 -7.21 4.09
C GLU A 87 -0.48 -6.63 4.12
N ALA A 88 -0.67 -5.49 4.77
CA ALA A 88 -1.98 -4.82 4.85
C ALA A 88 -2.52 -4.44 3.46
N PHE A 89 -1.65 -3.98 2.56
CA PHE A 89 -2.02 -3.65 1.18
C PHE A 89 -2.46 -4.91 0.41
N ARG A 90 -1.77 -6.03 0.59
CA ARG A 90 -2.16 -7.30 -0.02
C ARG A 90 -3.52 -7.77 0.50
N GLU A 91 -3.78 -7.63 1.80
CA GLU A 91 -5.09 -7.98 2.37
C GLU A 91 -6.21 -7.08 1.83
N LEU A 92 -5.97 -5.78 1.70
CA LEU A 92 -6.92 -4.86 1.08
C LEU A 92 -7.22 -5.25 -0.38
N GLN A 93 -6.18 -5.61 -1.15
CA GLN A 93 -6.35 -6.06 -2.53
C GLN A 93 -7.18 -7.35 -2.61
N VAL A 94 -6.92 -8.32 -1.74
CA VAL A 94 -7.70 -9.56 -1.65
C VAL A 94 -9.17 -9.29 -1.33
N GLY A 95 -9.43 -8.40 -0.37
CA GLY A 95 -10.80 -8.00 -0.02
C GLY A 95 -11.53 -7.26 -1.15
N THR A 96 -10.79 -6.52 -1.99
CA THR A 96 -11.36 -5.72 -3.10
C THR A 96 -11.53 -6.52 -4.37
N SER A 97 -10.62 -7.44 -4.68
CA SER A 97 -10.68 -8.27 -5.89
C SER A 97 -11.75 -9.36 -5.81
N GLY A 98 -12.19 -9.71 -4.59
CA GLY A 98 -13.01 -10.89 -4.35
C GLY A 98 -12.26 -12.21 -4.56
N GLU A 99 -10.98 -12.16 -4.94
CA GLU A 99 -10.11 -13.32 -5.08
C GLU A 99 -9.45 -13.62 -3.73
N PHE A 100 -10.22 -14.25 -2.85
CA PHE A 100 -9.69 -14.77 -1.60
C PHE A 100 -8.76 -15.94 -1.89
N GLY A 101 -7.44 -15.72 -1.72
CA GLY A 101 -6.48 -16.82 -1.68
C GLY A 101 -6.82 -17.77 -0.54
N GLY A 102 -7.13 -19.02 -0.85
CA GLY A 102 -7.49 -20.05 0.14
C GLY A 102 -8.69 -20.90 -0.28
N LEU A 103 -9.28 -21.60 0.68
CA LEU A 103 -10.39 -22.54 0.47
C LEU A 103 -11.76 -21.85 0.29
N GLY A 104 -11.91 -20.59 0.73
CA GLY A 104 -13.16 -19.84 0.68
C GLY A 104 -14.14 -20.16 1.83
N ILE A 105 -13.61 -20.18 3.06
CA ILE A 105 -14.39 -20.41 4.28
C ILE A 105 -14.22 -19.26 5.27
N GLU A 106 -15.30 -18.89 5.93
CA GLU A 106 -15.29 -18.09 7.14
C GLU A 106 -15.16 -19.02 8.35
N VAL A 107 -14.21 -18.73 9.23
CA VAL A 107 -13.86 -19.58 10.37
C VAL A 107 -13.73 -18.77 11.65
N GLY A 108 -14.10 -19.39 12.76
CA GLY A 108 -13.90 -18.88 14.12
C GLY A 108 -13.25 -19.92 15.02
N MET A 109 -13.00 -19.56 16.28
CA MET A 109 -12.52 -20.50 17.30
C MET A 109 -13.66 -20.87 18.24
N GLU A 110 -13.85 -22.17 18.48
CA GLU A 110 -14.80 -22.69 19.47
C GLU A 110 -14.17 -23.91 20.17
N ASP A 111 -14.16 -23.91 21.50
CA ASP A 111 -13.60 -24.99 22.34
C ASP A 111 -12.16 -25.42 21.98
N GLY A 112 -11.36 -24.49 21.47
CA GLY A 112 -9.96 -24.74 21.07
C GLY A 112 -9.81 -25.45 19.71
N PHE A 113 -10.90 -25.57 18.95
CA PHE A 113 -10.92 -26.00 17.56
C PHE A 113 -11.29 -24.82 16.65
N VAL A 114 -10.93 -24.94 15.37
CA VAL A 114 -11.42 -24.02 14.34
C VAL A 114 -12.78 -24.51 13.89
N LYS A 115 -13.80 -23.66 14.00
CA LYS A 115 -15.16 -23.94 13.56
C LYS A 115 -15.47 -23.17 12.28
N VAL A 116 -16.12 -23.84 11.34
CA VAL A 116 -16.64 -23.20 10.13
C VAL A 116 -17.87 -22.40 10.48
N ILE A 117 -17.82 -21.09 10.26
CA ILE A 117 -18.95 -20.18 10.42
C ILE A 117 -19.84 -20.30 9.17
N SER A 118 -19.25 -20.12 7.99
CA SER A 118 -19.94 -20.31 6.71
C SER A 118 -18.94 -20.58 5.58
N PRO A 119 -19.23 -21.51 4.66
CA PRO A 119 -18.57 -21.50 3.35
C PRO A 119 -19.02 -20.29 2.52
N ILE A 120 -18.15 -19.78 1.66
CA ILE A 120 -18.48 -18.72 0.69
C ILE A 120 -19.00 -19.38 -0.59
N ASP A 121 -20.01 -18.77 -1.22
CA ASP A 121 -20.60 -19.27 -2.47
C ASP A 121 -19.57 -19.35 -3.60
N ASP A 122 -19.70 -20.40 -4.43
CA ASP A 122 -18.84 -20.67 -5.59
C ASP A 122 -17.35 -20.86 -5.27
N THR A 123 -17.00 -21.16 -4.02
CA THR A 123 -15.62 -21.45 -3.60
C THR A 123 -15.29 -22.95 -3.54
N PRO A 124 -14.00 -23.34 -3.55
CA PRO A 124 -13.60 -24.74 -3.38
C PRO A 124 -14.20 -25.42 -2.15
N ALA A 125 -14.32 -24.70 -1.03
CA ALA A 125 -14.88 -25.22 0.20
C ALA A 125 -16.37 -25.58 0.10
N GLN A 126 -17.18 -24.73 -0.54
CA GLN A 126 -18.58 -25.05 -0.79
C GLN A 126 -18.71 -26.26 -1.72
N ARG A 127 -17.89 -26.33 -2.77
CA ARG A 127 -17.85 -27.50 -3.68
C ARG A 127 -17.37 -28.78 -3.01
N ALA A 128 -16.54 -28.67 -1.97
CA ALA A 128 -16.12 -29.79 -1.14
C ALA A 128 -17.21 -30.24 -0.13
N GLY A 129 -18.31 -29.50 -0.02
CA GLY A 129 -19.45 -29.84 0.83
C GLY A 129 -19.30 -29.43 2.30
N LEU A 130 -18.37 -28.51 2.61
CA LEU A 130 -18.27 -27.95 3.96
C LEU A 130 -19.53 -27.19 4.34
N GLN A 131 -19.95 -27.32 5.60
CA GLN A 131 -21.15 -26.69 6.13
C GLN A 131 -20.85 -25.82 7.34
N ALA A 132 -21.75 -24.87 7.60
CA ALA A 132 -21.73 -24.09 8.84
C ALA A 132 -21.84 -25.04 10.04
N GLY A 133 -20.93 -24.89 11.01
CA GLY A 133 -20.87 -25.73 12.21
C GLY A 133 -19.84 -26.86 12.15
N ASP A 134 -19.21 -27.12 11.01
CA ASP A 134 -18.14 -28.12 10.90
C ASP A 134 -16.94 -27.73 11.78
N LEU A 135 -16.31 -28.73 12.41
CA LEU A 135 -15.11 -28.55 13.23
C LEU A 135 -13.88 -29.08 12.49
N ILE A 136 -12.92 -28.19 12.27
CA ILE A 136 -11.64 -28.52 11.65
C ILE A 136 -10.69 -29.03 12.74
N ILE A 137 -10.47 -30.34 12.72
CA ILE A 137 -9.61 -31.04 13.69
C ILE A 137 -8.14 -31.09 13.25
N ARG A 138 -7.87 -30.99 11.95
CA ARG A 138 -6.53 -31.13 11.35
C ARG A 138 -6.41 -30.29 10.09
N LEU A 139 -5.26 -29.64 9.90
CA LEU A 139 -4.87 -28.94 8.67
C LEU A 139 -3.60 -29.61 8.15
N ASP A 140 -3.65 -30.13 6.92
CA ASP A 140 -2.65 -31.07 6.40
C ASP A 140 -2.38 -32.18 7.42
N ASP A 141 -1.12 -32.34 7.85
CA ASP A 141 -0.70 -33.31 8.86
C ASP A 141 -0.65 -32.78 10.30
N LYS A 142 -1.07 -31.54 10.53
CA LYS A 142 -0.96 -30.88 11.84
C LYS A 142 -2.31 -30.80 12.56
N PRO A 143 -2.39 -31.23 13.83
CA PRO A 143 -3.61 -31.03 14.63
C PRO A 143 -3.84 -29.53 14.86
N VAL A 144 -5.10 -29.10 14.72
CA VAL A 144 -5.49 -27.69 14.90
C VAL A 144 -5.48 -27.27 16.37
N LYS A 145 -5.69 -28.24 17.27
CA LYS A 145 -5.77 -27.98 18.71
C LYS A 145 -4.45 -27.39 19.22
N GLY A 146 -4.52 -26.17 19.75
CA GLY A 146 -3.37 -25.41 20.25
C GLY A 146 -2.76 -24.43 19.24
N MET A 147 -3.26 -24.38 18.00
CA MET A 147 -2.95 -23.28 17.08
C MET A 147 -3.75 -22.03 17.43
N THR A 148 -3.18 -20.85 17.16
CA THR A 148 -3.99 -19.63 17.15
C THR A 148 -4.85 -19.59 15.89
N LEU A 149 -5.96 -18.83 15.93
CA LEU A 149 -6.80 -18.64 14.75
C LEU A 149 -5.99 -18.10 13.56
N ASN A 150 -5.10 -17.14 13.82
CA ASN A 150 -4.25 -16.53 12.79
C ASN A 150 -3.31 -17.55 12.14
N ASP A 151 -2.71 -18.45 12.93
CA ASP A 151 -1.84 -19.50 12.39
C ASP A 151 -2.63 -20.48 11.51
N ALA A 152 -3.82 -20.88 11.97
CA ALA A 152 -4.70 -21.76 11.22
C ALA A 152 -5.14 -21.11 9.89
N VAL A 153 -5.51 -19.83 9.91
CA VAL A 153 -5.86 -19.06 8.70
C VAL A 153 -4.69 -18.94 7.74
N LYS A 154 -3.47 -18.69 8.24
CA LYS A 154 -2.26 -18.64 7.41
C LYS A 154 -2.00 -19.96 6.69
N VAL A 155 -2.22 -21.10 7.36
CA VAL A 155 -2.14 -22.42 6.73
C VAL A 155 -3.23 -22.59 5.67
N MET A 156 -4.49 -22.30 6.00
CA MET A 156 -5.64 -22.44 5.09
C MET A 156 -5.60 -21.52 3.86
N ARG A 157 -4.92 -20.37 3.93
CA ARG A 157 -4.73 -19.46 2.78
C ARG A 157 -3.73 -20.02 1.76
N GLY A 158 -2.71 -20.75 2.22
CA GLY A 158 -1.67 -21.36 1.37
C GLY A 158 -0.97 -20.38 0.42
N LYS A 159 -0.21 -20.92 -0.55
CA LYS A 159 0.21 -20.14 -1.73
C LYS A 159 -0.92 -20.19 -2.76
N PRO A 160 -1.12 -19.13 -3.57
CA PRO A 160 -2.12 -19.16 -4.64
C PRO A 160 -1.97 -20.42 -5.51
N LYS A 161 -3.06 -21.14 -5.76
CA LYS A 161 -3.14 -22.38 -6.57
C LYS A 161 -2.45 -23.62 -5.96
N THR A 162 -2.37 -23.73 -4.63
CA THR A 162 -1.96 -24.98 -3.96
C THR A 162 -3.18 -25.70 -3.38
N SER A 163 -3.22 -27.03 -3.55
CA SER A 163 -4.22 -27.87 -2.90
C SER A 163 -3.82 -28.10 -1.45
N ILE A 164 -4.75 -27.84 -0.54
CA ILE A 164 -4.64 -28.05 0.91
C ILE A 164 -5.84 -28.91 1.30
#